data_AF-A0A6M2DWY2-F1
#
_entry.id   AF-A0A6M2DWY2-F1
#
_cell.length_a   1.000
_cell.length_b   1.000
_cell.length_c   1.000
_cell.angle_alpha   90.00
_cell.angle_beta   90.00
_cell.angle_gamma   90.00
#
_symmetry.space_group_name_H-M   'P 1'
#
loop_
_entity.id
_entity.type
_entity.pdbx_description
1 polymer ?
#
loop_
_entity_poly.entity_id
_entity_poly.type
_entity_poly.pdbx_seq_one_letter_code
_entity_poly.pdbx_strand_id
1 'polypeptide(L)'
;MQLGVNHLGHFLLTNLLLDLLKAAPAARIVHVSSLAHTRGKIKLDDLNSDISYDPGNAYNQSKLANILFSNELARRLEGTNVTSNALHPGVVDTELVRHMPIFSSTVSRFILKCLLWPFIKTPMQGAQTTLHVALHPELEGVSGKYFSDCKEKQVAIQATDSKTASWLWAVSEKWTGLTY
;
A
#
# COMPACT_ATOMS: atom_id res chain seq x y z
N MET A 1 4.84 -10.30 -11.66
CA MET A 1 4.05 -9.05 -11.76
C MET A 1 3.51 -8.60 -10.39
N GLN A 2 4.34 -7.97 -9.55
CA GLN A 2 3.84 -7.48 -8.25
C GLN A 2 3.35 -6.03 -8.33
N LEU A 3 4.08 -5.17 -9.05
CA LEU A 3 3.69 -3.77 -9.25
C LEU A 3 2.37 -3.65 -10.03
N GLY A 4 2.18 -4.47 -11.08
CA GLY A 4 0.94 -4.48 -11.85
C GLY A 4 -0.30 -4.77 -11.01
N VAL A 5 -0.24 -5.80 -10.17
CA VAL A 5 -1.37 -6.22 -9.32
C VAL A 5 -1.55 -5.30 -8.12
N ASN A 6 -0.47 -5.05 -7.37
CA ASN A 6 -0.56 -4.37 -6.08
C ASN A 6 -0.71 -2.85 -6.21
N HIS A 7 -0.28 -2.26 -7.34
CA HIS A 7 -0.27 -0.82 -7.56
C HIS A 7 -1.06 -0.42 -8.81
N LEU A 8 -0.67 -0.83 -10.03
CA LEU A 8 -1.27 -0.30 -11.27
C LEU A 8 -2.77 -0.60 -11.41
N GLY A 9 -3.20 -1.83 -11.07
CA GLY A 9 -4.63 -2.17 -11.08
C GLY A 9 -5.43 -1.35 -10.07
N HIS A 10 -4.87 -1.10 -8.89
CA HIS A 10 -5.49 -0.26 -7.87
C HIS A 10 -5.48 1.22 -8.28
N PHE A 11 -4.41 1.70 -8.88
CA PHE A 11 -4.30 3.04 -9.44
C PHE A 11 -5.42 3.32 -10.44
N LEU A 12 -5.60 2.43 -11.41
CA LEU A 12 -6.65 2.56 -12.42
C LEU A 12 -8.04 2.49 -11.78
N LEU A 13 -8.30 1.47 -10.95
CA LEU A 13 -9.59 1.31 -10.26
C LEU A 13 -9.96 2.56 -9.45
N THR A 14 -9.03 3.08 -8.66
CA THR A 14 -9.27 4.27 -7.83
C THR A 14 -9.61 5.49 -8.68
N ASN A 15 -8.89 5.71 -9.80
CA ASN A 15 -9.18 6.85 -10.67
C ASN A 15 -10.54 6.70 -11.38
N LEU A 16 -10.91 5.50 -11.84
CA LEU A 16 -12.21 5.24 -12.48
C LEU A 16 -13.40 5.46 -11.55
N LEU A 17 -13.21 5.31 -10.24
CA LEU A 17 -14.24 5.53 -9.22
C LEU A 17 -14.27 6.96 -8.68
N LEU A 18 -13.32 7.82 -9.08
CA LEU A 18 -13.04 9.07 -8.37
C LEU A 18 -14.22 10.07 -8.43
N ASP A 19 -14.90 10.17 -9.56
CA ASP A 19 -16.04 11.08 -9.72
C ASP A 19 -17.24 10.64 -8.87
N LEU A 20 -17.48 9.33 -8.75
CA LEU A 20 -18.50 8.78 -7.86
C LEU A 20 -18.14 9.06 -6.39
N LEU A 21 -16.87 8.92 -6.02
CA LEU A 21 -16.40 9.18 -4.66
C LEU A 21 -16.52 10.67 -4.30
N LYS A 22 -16.24 11.58 -5.24
CA LYS A 22 -16.43 13.04 -5.05
C LYS A 22 -17.92 13.43 -4.94
N ALA A 23 -18.82 12.69 -5.57
CA ALA A 23 -20.25 12.94 -5.49
C ALA A 23 -20.90 12.44 -4.19
N ALA A 24 -20.28 11.49 -3.48
CA ALA A 24 -20.73 11.03 -2.17
C ALA A 24 -20.61 12.15 -1.12
N PRO A 25 -21.37 12.17 -0.01
CA PRO A 25 -21.25 13.20 1.02
C PRO A 25 -19.86 13.26 1.68
N ALA A 26 -19.29 12.08 1.96
CA ALA A 26 -17.93 11.89 2.45
C ALA A 26 -17.41 10.54 1.93
N ALA A 27 -16.18 10.52 1.42
CA ALA A 27 -15.55 9.30 0.92
C ALA A 27 -14.13 9.15 1.45
N ARG A 28 -13.74 7.91 1.76
CA ARG A 28 -12.40 7.57 2.25
C ARG A 28 -11.79 6.48 1.37
N ILE A 29 -10.61 6.76 0.83
CA ILE A 29 -9.81 5.82 0.06
C ILE A 29 -8.69 5.31 0.97
N VAL A 30 -8.63 3.99 1.17
CA VAL A 30 -7.68 3.36 2.10
C VAL A 30 -6.77 2.41 1.32
N HIS A 31 -5.48 2.73 1.27
CA HIS A 31 -4.47 1.91 0.58
C HIS A 31 -3.73 1.00 1.55
N VAL A 32 -3.83 -0.31 1.35
CA VAL A 32 -3.11 -1.30 2.17
C VAL A 32 -1.67 -1.44 1.66
N SER A 33 -0.74 -0.94 2.47
CA SER A 33 0.71 -1.10 2.31
C SER A 33 1.25 -2.19 3.26
N SER A 34 2.53 -2.10 3.66
CA SER A 34 3.23 -3.01 4.55
C SER A 34 4.49 -2.35 5.10
N LEU A 35 5.02 -2.82 6.24
CA LEU A 35 6.38 -2.49 6.70
C LEU A 35 7.46 -2.74 5.63
N ALA A 36 7.19 -3.62 4.65
CA ALA A 36 8.02 -3.83 3.48
C ALA A 36 8.37 -2.54 2.71
N HIS A 37 7.52 -1.50 2.77
CA HIS A 37 7.81 -0.21 2.13
C HIS A 37 9.11 0.44 2.62
N THR A 38 9.51 0.18 3.87
CA THR A 38 10.73 0.76 4.47
C THR A 38 12.02 0.28 3.80
N ARG A 39 11.95 -0.87 3.11
CA ARG A 39 13.03 -1.45 2.30
C ARG A 39 12.80 -1.27 0.80
N GLY A 40 11.72 -0.57 0.43
CA GLY A 40 11.36 -0.32 -0.95
C GLY A 40 12.19 0.79 -1.55
N LYS A 41 12.39 0.71 -2.88
CA LYS A 41 12.93 1.79 -3.70
C LYS A 41 12.18 1.77 -5.02
N ILE A 42 11.72 2.91 -5.49
CA ILE A 42 11.17 3.03 -6.85
C ILE A 42 12.36 3.03 -7.82
N LYS A 43 12.48 1.97 -8.62
CA LYS A 43 13.48 1.88 -9.69
C LYS A 43 13.00 2.67 -10.90
N LEU A 44 13.50 3.90 -11.07
CA LEU A 44 13.08 4.76 -12.18
C LEU A 44 13.44 4.15 -13.56
N ASP A 45 14.61 3.52 -13.65
CA ASP A 45 15.14 2.96 -14.91
C ASP A 45 14.69 1.51 -15.18
N ASP A 46 14.06 0.85 -14.20
CA ASP A 46 13.65 -0.57 -14.29
C ASP A 46 12.40 -0.82 -13.44
N LEU A 47 11.38 0.03 -13.62
CA LEU A 47 10.19 0.04 -12.78
C LEU A 47 9.45 -1.31 -12.82
N ASN A 48 9.38 -1.93 -14.01
CA ASN A 48 8.73 -3.23 -14.19
C ASN A 48 9.63 -4.42 -13.79
N SER A 49 10.90 -4.18 -13.44
CA SER A 49 11.90 -5.21 -13.16
C SER A 49 12.12 -6.17 -14.34
N ASP A 50 12.18 -5.61 -15.55
CA ASP A 50 12.47 -6.35 -16.79
C ASP A 50 13.96 -6.67 -16.91
N ILE A 51 14.84 -5.86 -16.31
CA ILE A 51 16.29 -6.07 -16.30
C ILE A 51 16.70 -7.03 -15.18
N SER A 52 16.25 -6.78 -13.95
CA SER A 52 16.61 -7.61 -12.79
C SER A 52 15.44 -7.77 -11.82
N TYR A 53 14.87 -8.97 -11.81
CA TYR A 53 13.77 -9.33 -10.93
C TYR A 53 14.25 -10.01 -9.64
N ASP A 54 13.90 -9.40 -8.50
CA ASP A 54 13.95 -10.06 -7.20
C ASP A 54 12.55 -9.98 -6.56
N PRO A 55 11.94 -11.10 -6.15
CA PRO A 55 10.58 -11.11 -5.62
C PRO A 55 10.40 -10.23 -4.37
N GLY A 56 11.39 -10.18 -3.48
CA GLY A 56 11.32 -9.39 -2.26
C GLY A 56 11.35 -7.89 -2.56
N ASN A 57 12.28 -7.47 -3.41
CA ASN A 57 12.42 -6.09 -3.85
C ASN A 57 11.23 -5.61 -4.66
N ALA A 58 10.68 -6.45 -5.54
CA ALA A 58 9.45 -6.15 -6.28
C ALA A 58 8.25 -5.95 -5.33
N TYR A 59 8.17 -6.75 -4.27
CA TYR A 59 7.14 -6.59 -3.23
C TYR A 59 7.31 -5.29 -2.47
N ASN A 60 8.52 -5.03 -1.96
CA ASN A 60 8.86 -3.83 -1.21
C ASN A 60 8.59 -2.56 -2.04
N GLN A 61 8.98 -2.56 -3.32
CA GLN A 61 8.69 -1.48 -4.27
C GLN A 61 7.18 -1.27 -4.43
N SER A 62 6.39 -2.35 -4.59
CA SER A 62 4.94 -2.21 -4.74
C SER A 62 4.26 -1.65 -3.49
N LYS A 63 4.76 -1.96 -2.29
CA LYS A 63 4.22 -1.43 -1.03
C LYS A 63 4.64 0.02 -0.79
N LEU A 64 5.84 0.41 -1.23
CA LEU A 64 6.24 1.81 -1.30
C LEU A 64 5.37 2.61 -2.28
N ALA A 65 5.12 2.05 -3.47
CA ALA A 65 4.26 2.67 -4.49
C ALA A 65 2.86 3.00 -3.95
N ASN A 66 2.25 2.11 -3.16
CA ASN A 66 0.94 2.35 -2.56
C ASN A 66 0.91 3.57 -1.60
N ILE A 67 2.00 3.83 -0.86
CA ILE A 67 2.07 5.00 0.04
C ILE A 67 2.28 6.27 -0.78
N LEU A 68 3.20 6.25 -1.75
CA LEU A 68 3.41 7.38 -2.65
C LEU A 68 2.13 7.74 -3.42
N PHE A 69 1.39 6.73 -3.88
CA PHE A 69 0.11 6.91 -4.52
C PHE A 69 -0.92 7.57 -3.59
N SER A 70 -1.07 7.06 -2.37
CA SER A 70 -2.00 7.64 -1.39
C SER A 70 -1.67 9.09 -1.07
N ASN A 71 -0.39 9.42 -0.89
CA ASN A 71 0.07 10.78 -0.59
C ASN A 71 -0.19 11.73 -1.77
N GLU A 72 0.13 11.32 -3.00
CA GLU A 72 -0.11 12.14 -4.19
C GLU A 72 -1.61 12.28 -4.49
N LEU A 73 -2.40 11.22 -4.26
CA LEU A 73 -3.86 11.27 -4.37
C LEU A 73 -4.45 12.23 -3.35
N ALA A 74 -3.99 12.19 -2.09
CA ALA A 74 -4.41 13.13 -1.06
C ALA A 74 -4.14 14.58 -1.47
N ARG A 75 -2.94 14.88 -1.99
CA ARG A 75 -2.57 16.21 -2.49
C ARG A 75 -3.46 16.67 -3.66
N ARG A 76 -3.79 15.76 -4.58
CA ARG A 76 -4.66 16.05 -5.74
C ARG A 76 -6.13 16.23 -5.36
N LEU A 77 -6.55 15.71 -4.21
CA LEU A 77 -7.91 15.79 -3.69
C LEU A 77 -8.11 16.92 -2.68
N GLU A 78 -7.09 17.75 -2.43
CA GLU A 78 -7.22 18.96 -1.63
C GLU A 78 -8.38 19.83 -2.13
N GLY A 79 -9.26 20.26 -1.21
CA GLY A 79 -10.46 21.01 -1.53
C GLY A 79 -11.68 20.16 -1.92
N THR A 80 -11.54 18.84 -2.05
CA THR A 80 -12.67 17.91 -2.17
C THR A 80 -13.06 17.33 -0.81
N ASN A 81 -14.15 16.58 -0.77
CA ASN A 81 -14.62 15.82 0.40
C ASN A 81 -14.10 14.37 0.46
N VAL A 82 -13.11 14.03 -0.39
CA VAL A 82 -12.52 12.70 -0.47
C VAL A 82 -11.17 12.70 0.24
N THR A 83 -10.96 11.77 1.17
CA THR A 83 -9.65 11.58 1.81
C THR A 83 -8.94 10.35 1.26
N SER A 84 -7.60 10.37 1.27
CA SER A 84 -6.76 9.21 0.94
C SER A 84 -5.73 8.98 2.03
N ASN A 85 -5.69 7.77 2.59
CA ASN A 85 -4.70 7.38 3.59
C ASN A 85 -4.15 5.99 3.29
N ALA A 86 -2.93 5.73 3.77
CA ALA A 86 -2.29 4.42 3.67
C ALA A 86 -2.17 3.76 5.05
N LEU A 87 -2.01 2.44 5.07
CA LEU A 87 -1.78 1.72 6.33
C LEU A 87 -0.95 0.45 6.18
N HIS A 88 -0.49 -0.06 7.31
CA HIS A 88 0.01 -1.42 7.46
C HIS A 88 -0.87 -2.21 8.45
N PRO A 89 -1.33 -3.43 8.10
CA PRO A 89 -2.21 -4.22 8.97
C PRO A 89 -1.46 -4.96 10.11
N GLY A 90 -0.14 -4.94 10.15
CA GLY A 90 0.68 -5.84 10.97
C GLY A 90 1.20 -7.04 10.18
N VAL A 91 1.95 -7.90 10.86
CA VAL A 91 2.31 -9.24 10.34
C VAL A 91 1.12 -10.15 10.58
N VAL A 92 0.31 -10.41 9.57
CA VAL A 92 -0.93 -11.21 9.68
C VAL A 92 -0.68 -12.61 9.16
N ASP A 93 -1.17 -13.65 9.86
CA ASP A 93 -1.14 -15.04 9.37
C ASP A 93 -2.03 -15.14 8.13
N THR A 94 -1.40 -14.94 6.97
CA THR A 94 -2.05 -14.98 5.67
C THR A 94 -1.25 -15.87 4.75
N GLU A 95 -1.90 -16.34 3.70
CA GLU A 95 -1.29 -17.15 2.65
C GLU A 95 -0.26 -16.38 1.79
N LEU A 96 0.06 -15.13 2.14
CA LEU A 96 0.95 -14.26 1.38
C LEU A 96 2.36 -14.84 1.21
N VAL A 97 2.84 -15.62 2.18
CA VAL A 97 4.20 -16.19 2.20
C VAL A 97 4.29 -17.63 1.71
N ARG A 98 3.17 -18.24 1.28
CA ARG A 98 3.08 -19.68 0.99
C ARG A 98 4.01 -20.17 -0.12
N HIS A 99 4.46 -19.28 -0.99
CA HIS A 99 5.38 -19.60 -2.11
C HIS A 99 6.82 -19.12 -1.87
N MET A 100 7.16 -18.62 -0.67
CA MET A 100 8.54 -18.25 -0.36
C MET A 100 9.40 -19.50 -0.10
N PRO A 101 10.67 -19.56 -0.58
CA PRO A 101 11.54 -20.73 -0.43
C PRO A 101 11.75 -21.17 1.02
N ILE A 102 11.73 -20.23 1.97
CA ILE A 102 11.88 -20.49 3.41
C ILE A 102 10.68 -21.24 4.00
N PHE A 103 9.53 -21.26 3.31
CA PHE A 103 8.32 -22.00 3.67
C PHE A 103 8.12 -23.28 2.83
N SER A 104 9.10 -23.65 2.00
CA SER A 104 9.01 -24.86 1.15
C SER A 104 9.14 -26.17 1.93
N SER A 105 9.81 -26.14 3.10
CA SER A 105 9.91 -27.27 4.02
C SER A 105 8.90 -27.15 5.16
N THR A 106 8.19 -28.24 5.46
CA THR A 106 7.26 -28.34 6.60
C THR A 106 7.96 -28.01 7.93
N VAL A 107 9.24 -28.35 8.06
CA VAL A 107 10.05 -28.09 9.26
C VAL A 107 10.40 -26.61 9.38
N SER A 108 10.85 -25.96 8.31
CA SER A 108 11.17 -24.52 8.35
C SER A 108 9.92 -23.66 8.56
N ARG A 109 8.79 -24.05 7.97
CA ARG A 109 7.47 -23.43 8.21
C ARG A 109 7.04 -23.57 9.68
N PHE A 110 7.24 -24.73 10.30
CA PHE A 110 6.93 -24.94 11.71
C PHE A 110 7.81 -24.09 12.63
N ILE A 111 9.14 -24.12 12.43
CA ILE A 111 10.10 -23.33 13.21
C ILE A 111 9.81 -21.83 13.08
N LEU A 112 9.58 -21.35 11.86
CA LEU A 112 9.31 -19.95 11.61
C LEU A 112 7.95 -19.51 12.18
N LYS A 113 6.93 -20.38 12.13
CA LYS A 113 5.64 -20.12 12.77
C LYS A 113 5.76 -20.08 14.29
N CYS A 114 6.53 -20.96 14.91
CA CYS A 114 6.79 -20.93 16.35
C CYS A 114 7.60 -19.70 16.77
N LEU A 115 8.61 -19.30 15.99
CA LEU A 115 9.46 -18.15 16.29
C LEU A 115 8.74 -16.82 16.10
N LEU A 116 7.91 -16.72 15.05
CA LEU A 116 7.16 -15.50 14.72
C LEU A 116 5.77 -15.46 15.35
N TRP A 117 5.28 -16.55 15.95
CA TRP A 117 3.99 -16.65 16.64
C TRP A 117 3.62 -15.41 17.47
N PRO A 118 4.48 -14.88 18.36
CA PRO A 118 4.10 -13.73 19.19
C PRO A 118 3.93 -12.44 18.40
N PHE A 119 4.42 -12.38 17.16
CA PHE A 119 4.32 -11.23 16.27
C PHE A 119 3.27 -11.43 15.16
N ILE A 120 2.68 -12.62 15.05
CA ILE A 120 1.68 -12.95 14.04
C ILE A 120 0.28 -12.62 14.58
N LYS A 121 -0.39 -11.70 13.89
CA LYS A 121 -1.79 -11.34 14.13
C LYS A 121 -2.73 -12.31 13.45
N THR A 122 -3.88 -12.54 14.09
CA THR A 122 -5.04 -13.17 13.42
C THR A 122 -5.60 -12.24 12.32
N PRO A 123 -6.34 -12.75 11.32
CA PRO A 123 -7.01 -11.91 10.33
C PRO A 123 -7.90 -10.82 10.94
N MET A 124 -8.61 -11.16 12.04
CA MET A 124 -9.45 -10.21 12.78
C MET A 124 -8.63 -9.07 13.40
N GLN A 125 -7.47 -9.37 13.98
CA GLN A 125 -6.53 -8.37 14.49
C GLN A 125 -5.87 -7.56 13.36
N GLY A 126 -5.55 -8.20 12.24
CA GLY A 126 -4.98 -7.56 11.06
C GLY A 126 -5.92 -6.56 10.39
N ALA A 127 -7.23 -6.84 10.42
CA ALA A 127 -8.26 -5.98 9.86
C ALA A 127 -8.48 -4.69 10.69
N GLN A 128 -8.07 -4.65 11.96
CA GLN A 128 -8.39 -3.55 12.87
C GLN A 128 -7.93 -2.19 12.35
N THR A 129 -6.69 -2.09 11.85
CA THR A 129 -6.19 -0.82 11.32
C THR A 129 -6.93 -0.40 10.05
N THR A 130 -7.27 -1.35 9.18
CA THR A 130 -8.10 -1.07 7.98
C THR A 130 -9.47 -0.54 8.34
N LEU A 131 -10.16 -1.22 9.28
CA LEU A 131 -11.48 -0.79 9.75
C LEU A 131 -11.42 0.55 10.46
N HIS A 132 -10.39 0.78 11.28
CA HIS A 132 -10.18 2.04 11.97
C HIS A 132 -10.02 3.20 10.98
N VAL A 133 -9.13 3.07 9.99
CA VAL A 133 -8.93 4.12 8.97
C VAL A 133 -10.19 4.34 8.11
N ALA A 134 -10.90 3.26 7.78
CA ALA A 134 -12.11 3.34 6.96
C ALA A 134 -13.33 3.93 7.69
N LEU A 135 -13.47 3.69 9.00
CA LEU A 135 -14.74 3.88 9.70
C LEU A 135 -14.68 4.83 10.91
N HIS A 136 -13.51 5.05 11.51
CA HIS A 136 -13.46 5.76 12.78
C HIS A 136 -13.79 7.26 12.61
N PRO A 137 -14.71 7.83 13.41
CA PRO A 137 -15.12 9.23 13.26
C PRO A 137 -13.97 10.23 13.44
N GLU A 138 -13.00 9.93 14.31
CA GLU A 138 -11.85 10.83 14.56
C GLU A 138 -10.96 11.06 13.33
N LEU A 139 -11.10 10.22 12.30
CA LEU A 139 -10.36 10.31 11.04
C LEU A 139 -11.16 11.02 9.93
N GLU A 140 -12.27 11.66 10.28
CA GLU A 140 -12.99 12.53 9.35
C GLU A 140 -12.10 13.72 8.94
N GLY A 141 -11.99 13.96 7.63
CA GLY A 141 -11.11 14.99 7.06
C GLY A 141 -9.62 14.66 7.11
N VAL A 142 -9.18 13.60 7.80
CA VAL A 142 -7.78 13.19 7.85
C VAL A 142 -7.38 12.59 6.51
N SER A 143 -6.35 13.16 5.86
CA SER A 143 -5.86 12.76 4.54
C SER A 143 -4.33 12.84 4.48
N GLY A 144 -3.70 12.03 3.63
CA GLY A 144 -2.26 12.00 3.42
C GLY A 144 -1.48 11.40 4.60
N LYS A 145 -2.12 10.55 5.41
CA LYS A 145 -1.52 9.94 6.60
C LYS A 145 -1.28 8.45 6.43
N TYR A 146 -0.38 7.94 7.26
CA TYR A 146 -0.04 6.51 7.33
C TYR A 146 -0.32 5.95 8.72
N PHE A 147 -0.96 4.78 8.78
CA PHE A 147 -1.38 4.17 10.03
C PHE A 147 -0.80 2.77 10.23
N SER A 148 -0.49 2.43 11.48
CA SER A 148 -0.22 1.06 11.94
C SER A 148 -0.72 0.91 13.35
N ASP A 149 -1.32 -0.24 13.67
CA ASP A 149 -1.85 -0.54 15.01
C ASP A 149 -2.86 0.53 15.47
N CYS A 150 -3.71 0.96 14.54
CA CYS A 150 -4.74 2.00 14.75
C CYS A 150 -4.17 3.33 15.26
N LYS A 151 -2.93 3.67 14.90
CA LYS A 151 -2.29 4.96 15.22
C LYS A 151 -1.54 5.51 14.02
N GLU A 152 -1.51 6.84 13.90
CA GLU A 152 -0.65 7.51 12.92
C GLU A 152 0.83 7.17 13.20
N LYS A 153 1.58 6.88 12.14
CA LYS A 153 3.01 6.55 12.18
C LYS A 153 3.75 7.28 11.07
N GLN A 154 5.03 7.51 11.30
CA GLN A 154 5.93 8.01 10.28
C GLN A 154 6.25 6.91 9.26
N VAL A 155 6.38 7.32 8.01
CA VAL A 155 6.81 6.46 6.90
C VAL A 155 8.31 6.59 6.68
N ALA A 156 8.90 5.70 5.89
CA ALA A 156 10.28 5.85 5.45
C ALA A 156 10.46 7.09 4.56
N ILE A 157 11.65 7.70 4.58
CA ILE A 157 11.93 8.95 3.84
C ILE A 157 11.64 8.84 2.34
N GLN A 158 11.82 7.65 1.75
CA GLN A 158 11.51 7.39 0.35
C GLN A 158 10.01 7.54 0.03
N ALA A 159 9.14 7.36 1.03
CA ALA A 159 7.68 7.49 0.88
C ALA A 159 7.18 8.94 1.01
N THR A 160 8.06 9.88 1.40
CA THR A 160 7.73 11.32 1.49
C THR A 160 8.26 12.12 0.30
N ASP A 161 8.91 11.48 -0.68
CA ASP A 161 9.47 12.17 -1.85
C ASP A 161 8.38 12.50 -2.88
N SER A 162 7.96 13.77 -2.89
CA SER A 162 6.93 14.28 -3.79
C SER A 162 7.32 14.22 -5.27
N LYS A 163 8.62 14.29 -5.60
CA LYS A 163 9.09 14.17 -6.99
C LYS A 163 8.91 12.75 -7.48
N THR A 164 9.31 11.77 -6.67
CA THR A 164 9.09 10.35 -6.99
C THR A 164 7.60 10.02 -7.04
N ALA A 165 6.78 10.56 -6.14
CA ALA A 165 5.32 10.36 -6.17
C ALA A 165 4.69 10.91 -7.46
N SER A 166 5.05 12.12 -7.85
CA SER A 166 4.55 12.77 -9.08
C SER A 166 5.01 12.01 -10.33
N TRP A 167 6.26 11.57 -10.37
CA TRP A 167 6.79 10.74 -11.46
C TRP A 167 6.04 9.40 -11.56
N LEU A 168 5.84 8.72 -10.42
CA LEU A 168 5.17 7.43 -10.37
C LEU A 168 3.71 7.57 -10.83
N TRP A 169 3.05 8.66 -10.47
CA TRP A 169 1.70 8.98 -10.94
C TRP A 169 1.66 9.07 -12.47
N ALA A 170 2.50 9.91 -13.07
CA ALA A 170 2.54 10.11 -14.53
C ALA A 170 2.85 8.82 -15.30
N VAL A 171 3.75 7.98 -14.77
CA VAL A 171 4.04 6.66 -15.36
C VAL A 171 2.84 5.72 -15.22
N SER A 172 2.15 5.76 -14.08
CA SER A 172 0.96 4.92 -13.84
C SER A 172 -0.20 5.30 -14.77
N GLU A 173 -0.44 6.59 -15.03
CA GLU A 173 -1.41 7.06 -16.03
C GLU A 173 -1.08 6.48 -17.40
N LYS A 174 0.18 6.67 -17.84
CA LYS A 174 0.63 6.19 -19.15
C LYS A 174 0.48 4.67 -19.29
N TRP A 175 0.86 3.90 -18.28
CA TRP A 175 0.85 2.43 -18.35
C TRP A 175 -0.55 1.84 -18.22
N THR A 176 -1.47 2.55 -17.59
CA THR A 176 -2.87 2.12 -17.47
C THR A 176 -3.75 2.65 -18.59
N GLY A 177 -3.23 3.53 -19.45
CA GLY A 177 -3.99 4.17 -20.51
C GLY A 177 -5.06 5.14 -20.00
N LEU A 178 -4.93 5.59 -18.75
CA LEU A 178 -5.88 6.52 -18.15
C LEU A 178 -5.73 7.90 -18.81
N THR A 179 -6.83 8.36 -19.40
CA THR A 179 -6.98 9.71 -19.96
C THR A 179 -8.09 10.43 -19.21
N TYR A 180 -7.85 11.68 -18.79
CA TYR A 180 -8.87 12.55 -18.21
C TYR A 180 -9.70 13.26 -19.28
#